data_AF-J4Q668-F1
#
_entry.id   AF-J4Q668-F1
#
_cell.length_a   1.000
_cell.length_b   1.000
_cell.length_c   1.000
_cell.angle_alpha   90.00
_cell.angle_beta   90.00
_cell.angle_gamma   90.00
#
_symmetry.space_group_name_H-M   'P 1'
#
loop_
_entity.id
_entity.type
_entity.pdbx_description
1 polymer ?
#
loop_
_entity_poly.entity_id
_entity_poly.type
_entity_poly.pdbx_seq_one_letter_code
_entity_poly.pdbx_strand_id
1 'polypeptide(L)' 'MKTGWFQVNGKWYYAYSSGALAVNTTVDGYSVNYNGEWVQ' A
#
# COMPACT_ATOMS: atom_id res chain seq x y z
N MET A 1 3.13 -11.94 8.63
CA MET A 1 3.33 -10.74 7.77
C MET A 1 1.96 -10.16 7.44
N LYS A 2 1.82 -8.83 7.39
CA LYS A 2 0.58 -8.23 6.88
C LYS A 2 0.60 -8.29 5.35
N THR A 3 -0.53 -8.65 4.76
CA THR A 3 -0.75 -8.71 3.32
C THR A 3 -2.10 -8.06 3.02
N GLY A 4 -2.28 -7.56 1.80
CA GLY A 4 -3.44 -6.76 1.42
C GLY A 4 -3.36 -5.33 1.95
N TRP A 5 -4.50 -4.64 1.93
CA TRP A 5 -4.65 -3.28 2.43
C TRP A 5 -4.64 -3.23 3.96
N PHE A 6 -3.87 -2.31 4.53
CA PHE A 6 -3.85 -2.05 5.96
C PHE A 6 -3.60 -0.57 6.27
N GLN A 7 -4.01 -0.14 7.45
CA GLN A 7 -3.89 1.25 7.88
C GLN A 7 -2.86 1.40 9.02
N VAL A 8 -2.04 2.46 8.95
CA VAL A 8 -1.10 2.89 9.99
C VAL A 8 -1.22 4.40 10.16
N ASN A 9 -1.53 4.87 11.38
CA ASN A 9 -1.71 6.29 11.71
C ASN A 9 -2.63 7.03 10.72
N GLY A 10 -3.75 6.41 10.33
CA GLY A 10 -4.73 6.98 9.40
C GLY A 10 -4.36 6.89 7.92
N LYS A 11 -3.13 6.46 7.57
CA LYS A 11 -2.69 6.28 6.18
C LYS A 11 -2.84 4.83 5.74
N TRP A 12 -3.26 4.63 4.49
CA TRP A 12 -3.43 3.31 3.89
C TRP A 12 -2.19 2.86 3.13
N TYR A 13 -1.89 1.58 3.22
CA TYR A 13 -0.76 0.90 2.60
C TYR A 13 -1.20 -0.46 2.08
N TYR A 14 -0.48 -1.00 1.10
CA TYR A 14 -0.72 -2.34 0.59
C TYR A 14 0.55 -3.18 0.62
N ALA A 15 0.45 -4.40 1.14
CA ALA A 15 1.51 -5.40 1.06
C ALA A 15 1.10 -6.57 0.16
N TYR A 16 1.97 -6.97 -0.77
CA TYR A 16 1.75 -8.14 -1.62
C TYR A 16 1.69 -9.43 -0.79
N SER A 17 1.31 -10.55 -1.42
CA SER A 17 1.33 -11.87 -0.77
C SER A 17 2.73 -12.27 -0.29
N SER A 18 3.79 -11.75 -0.92
CA SER A 18 5.18 -11.87 -0.47
C SER A 18 5.50 -11.03 0.77
N GLY A 19 4.57 -10.16 1.22
CA GLY A 19 4.73 -9.15 2.26
C GLY A 19 5.59 -7.94 1.88
N ALA A 20 6.03 -7.85 0.63
CA ALA A 20 6.65 -6.63 0.10
C ALA A 20 5.62 -5.49 0.05
N LEU A 21 6.03 -4.29 0.46
CA LEU A 21 5.19 -3.09 0.39
C LEU A 21 5.09 -2.60 -1.06
N ALA A 22 3.88 -2.26 -1.50
CA ALA A 22 3.66 -1.56 -2.77
C ALA A 22 4.06 -0.10 -2.63
N VAL A 23 4.94 0.39 -3.51
CA VAL A 23 5.41 1.79 -3.54
C VAL A 23 5.49 2.27 -5.00
N ASN A 24 5.19 3.55 -5.24
CA ASN A 24 5.19 4.17 -6.58
C ASN A 24 4.47 3.34 -7.65
N THR A 25 3.29 2.84 -7.32
CA THR A 25 2.54 1.94 -8.21
C THR A 25 1.04 2.10 -7.99
N THR A 26 0.24 1.37 -8.76
CA THR A 26 -1.21 1.33 -8.63
C THR A 26 -1.63 -0.09 -8.28
N VAL A 27 -2.40 -0.24 -7.20
CA VAL A 27 -2.94 -1.53 -6.73
C VAL A 27 -4.45 -1.43 -6.74
N ASP A 28 -5.13 -2.33 -7.46
CA ASP A 28 -6.60 -2.35 -7.56
C ASP A 28 -7.24 -1.00 -7.96
N GLY A 29 -6.52 -0.19 -8.75
CA GLY A 29 -6.95 1.16 -9.16
C GLY A 29 -6.57 2.29 -8.19
N TYR A 30 -5.95 1.98 -7.06
CA TYR A 30 -5.49 2.95 -6.07
C TYR A 30 -3.98 3.20 -6.20
N SER A 31 -3.59 4.46 -6.40
CA SER A 31 -2.18 4.84 -6.52
C SER A 31 -1.54 5.01 -5.15
N VAL A 32 -0.38 4.41 -4.94
CA VAL A 32 0.45 4.57 -3.74
C VAL A 32 1.72 5.34 -4.09
N ASN A 33 2.12 6.27 -3.24
CA ASN A 33 3.32 7.09 -3.45
C ASN A 33 4.62 6.33 -3.10
N TYR A 34 5.75 7.02 -3.08
CA TYR A 34 7.06 6.42 -2.80
C TYR A 34 7.21 5.87 -1.37
N ASN A 35 6.38 6.34 -0.44
CA ASN A 35 6.28 5.83 0.93
C ASN A 35 5.30 4.65 1.04
N GLY A 36 4.63 4.28 -0.06
CA GLY A 36 3.56 3.27 -0.10
C GLY A 36 2.23 3.76 0.45
N GLU A 37 2.12 5.06 0.72
CA GLU A 37 0.89 5.67 1.20
C GLU A 37 -0.07 5.83 0.02
N TRP A 38 -1.29 5.32 0.16
CA TRP A 38 -2.35 5.59 -0.79
C TRP A 38 -2.59 7.10 -0.91
N VAL A 39 -2.63 7.57 -2.15
CA VAL A 39 -2.92 8.95 -2.52
C VAL A 39 -4.18 8.97 -3.40
N GLN A 40 -5.03 9.95 -3.14
CA GLN A 40 -6.23 10.24 -3.94
C GLN A 40 -5.92 11.31 -4.98
#